data_AF-A0A8P0P1J3-F1
#
_entry.id   AF-A0A8P0P1J3-F1
#
_cell.length_a   1.000
_cell.length_b   1.000
_cell.length_c   1.000
_cell.angle_alpha   90.00
_cell.angle_beta   90.00
_cell.angle_gamma   90.00
#
_symmetry.space_group_name_H-M   'P 1'
#
loop_
_entity.id
_entity.type
_entity.pdbx_description
1 polymer ?
#
loop_
_entity_poly.entity_id
_entity_poly.type
_entity_poly.pdbx_seq_one_letter_code
_entity_poly.pdbx_strand_id
1 'polypeptide(L)'
;TAMLIEDPVTTCLSPSVYDMICKLGFEVKESCGINSIVTQRGEVCWQTITDCVVYTESAQSLDYRGSVMLLGPVCAAVHSHLLSLTKGQFEIRYMPWLQWTAFPELFPELVDALETPGAPALPLGLMKLTACLERALGDVFLLNGKECPFLLRDLLASEELAEVFGRPVMDVLKVFIGSPCGLNLRNILWHGFASPHEIPPKYCSVMILLTAGLGQLLERYLQRTEAVLARRPLVALTGLEELAVFPDVTSEVLSVLEEVVKKSTFVSKVMLPYWEAALIRFRSHRFADCAMLLLTQLETGLRRVFATVNECPERLLTAESTALYTTFDEILAKHLSDGKINQLPLFLGAPAMEFLWDFLNHQEGPRLRDHLSHGEFNLHDFPREATTQLLAFSVVLLLRFTDEDVSTAFKGKAAIKSLVALAEGYTAHFHPISQLKKQVLSCEKSIRVWPLLPLPQEAEEAARLEGTSEARACKSLITEILRELYHHLPESHGAVGDGDGLPAEIIKLLSPVLYLILLLIALELVNIHAVCGKNTSEYQQYLKFLKSILQYMENLVAYTSQQKNKWSETIALTRTALLKIWTFSEKKQMLVHLAKKSTSKGVL
;
A
#
# COMPACT_ATOMS: atom_id res chain seq x y z
N THR A 1 -7.43 -36.02 -16.21
CA THR A 1 -6.25 -36.90 -16.21
C THR A 1 -5.04 -36.08 -15.82
N ALA A 2 -4.65 -36.13 -14.54
CA ALA A 2 -3.57 -35.29 -14.03
C ALA A 2 -2.21 -35.87 -14.46
N MET A 3 -1.53 -35.21 -15.39
CA MET A 3 -0.08 -35.38 -15.52
C MET A 3 0.55 -34.60 -14.37
N LEU A 4 1.32 -35.29 -13.53
CA LEU A 4 2.29 -34.66 -12.64
C LEU A 4 3.39 -34.02 -13.50
N ILE A 5 3.13 -32.81 -13.96
CA ILE A 5 4.14 -31.96 -14.59
C ILE A 5 5.11 -31.59 -13.48
N GLU A 6 6.37 -32.02 -13.61
CA GLU A 6 7.47 -31.49 -12.78
C GLU A 6 7.47 -29.97 -12.94
N ASP A 7 7.42 -29.22 -11.83
CA ASP A 7 7.41 -27.75 -11.87
C ASP A 7 8.67 -27.29 -12.64
N PRO A 8 8.54 -26.78 -13.89
CA PRO A 8 9.69 -26.58 -14.77
C PRO A 8 10.45 -25.30 -14.42
N VAL A 9 9.92 -24.51 -13.50
CA VAL A 9 10.45 -23.23 -13.04
C VAL A 9 11.51 -23.50 -11.96
N THR A 10 12.77 -23.57 -12.38
CA THR A 10 13.93 -23.68 -11.49
C THR A 10 14.46 -22.31 -11.04
N THR A 11 14.06 -21.24 -11.71
CA THR A 11 14.41 -19.84 -11.41
C THR A 11 13.34 -18.91 -11.98
N CYS A 12 13.14 -17.73 -11.37
CA CYS A 12 12.38 -16.62 -11.96
C CYS A 12 13.29 -15.49 -12.49
N LEU A 13 14.61 -15.67 -12.47
CA LEU A 13 15.59 -14.74 -13.02
C LEU A 13 15.77 -15.00 -14.53
N SER A 14 15.97 -13.94 -15.32
CA SER A 14 16.42 -14.10 -16.70
C SER A 14 17.85 -14.70 -16.72
N PRO A 15 18.26 -15.40 -17.80
CA PRO A 15 19.59 -16.02 -17.86
C PRO A 15 20.76 -15.05 -17.63
N SER A 16 20.63 -13.80 -18.08
CA SER A 16 21.64 -12.75 -17.90
C SER A 16 21.73 -12.25 -16.46
N VAL A 17 20.60 -12.08 -15.79
CA VAL A 17 20.55 -11.68 -14.37
C VAL A 17 20.96 -12.84 -13.46
N TYR A 18 20.59 -14.08 -13.79
CA TYR A 18 21.10 -15.27 -13.10
C TYR A 18 22.63 -15.38 -13.20
N ASP A 19 23.21 -15.19 -14.39
CA ASP A 19 24.67 -15.17 -14.58
C ASP A 19 25.34 -14.09 -13.73
N MET A 20 24.81 -12.87 -13.78
CA MET A 20 25.34 -11.71 -13.07
C MET A 20 25.29 -11.87 -11.54
N ILE A 21 24.23 -12.45 -10.98
CA ILE A 21 24.07 -12.62 -9.53
C ILE A 21 24.80 -13.88 -9.04
N CYS A 22 24.56 -15.03 -9.66
CA CYS A 22 24.93 -16.32 -9.10
C CYS A 22 26.37 -16.75 -9.43
N LYS A 23 26.96 -16.24 -10.53
CA LYS A 23 28.26 -16.71 -11.05
C LYS A 23 29.32 -15.62 -11.15
N LEU A 24 28.99 -14.51 -11.79
CA LEU A 24 29.94 -13.49 -12.21
C LEU A 24 30.80 -12.99 -11.04
N GLY A 25 32.12 -12.90 -11.24
CA GLY A 25 33.08 -12.48 -10.23
C GLY A 25 33.39 -13.52 -9.14
N PHE A 26 32.59 -14.56 -8.95
CA PHE A 26 32.89 -15.67 -8.02
C PHE A 26 33.66 -16.83 -8.66
N GLU A 27 33.77 -16.85 -9.99
CA GLU A 27 34.59 -17.79 -10.75
C GLU A 27 36.09 -17.42 -10.72
N VAL A 28 36.41 -16.17 -10.39
CA VAL A 28 37.78 -15.65 -10.30
C VAL A 28 38.45 -16.20 -9.04
N LYS A 29 39.57 -16.92 -9.22
CA LYS A 29 40.35 -17.54 -8.13
C LYS A 29 41.40 -16.63 -7.50
N GLU A 30 41.54 -15.40 -7.99
CA GLU A 30 42.47 -14.42 -7.45
C GLU A 30 42.00 -13.99 -6.05
N SER A 31 42.90 -14.09 -5.06
CA SER A 31 42.55 -13.82 -3.67
C SER A 31 42.79 -12.35 -3.33
N CYS A 32 41.71 -11.60 -3.12
CA CYS A 32 41.80 -10.28 -2.51
C CYS A 32 42.11 -10.43 -1.01
N GLY A 33 43.25 -9.90 -0.56
CA GLY A 33 43.63 -9.99 0.84
C GLY A 33 42.83 -9.01 1.71
N ILE A 34 42.13 -9.51 2.74
CA ILE A 34 41.24 -8.68 3.59
C ILE A 34 41.90 -7.41 4.14
N ASN A 35 43.21 -7.44 4.44
CA ASN A 35 43.97 -6.30 4.94
C ASN A 35 44.02 -5.10 3.96
N SER A 36 43.73 -5.31 2.68
CA SER A 36 43.57 -4.22 1.69
C SER A 36 42.17 -3.60 1.69
N ILE A 37 41.17 -4.30 2.21
CA ILE A 37 39.76 -3.88 2.23
C ILE A 37 39.38 -3.31 3.60
N VAL A 38 39.92 -3.86 4.70
CA VAL A 38 39.59 -3.46 6.07
C VAL A 38 40.85 -3.43 6.94
N THR A 39 41.02 -2.37 7.74
CA THR A 39 42.10 -2.28 8.73
C THR A 39 41.85 -3.19 9.93
N GLN A 40 42.88 -3.46 10.75
CA GLN A 40 42.72 -4.25 11.98
C GLN A 40 41.68 -3.65 12.97
N ARG A 41 41.42 -2.34 12.86
CA ARG A 41 40.43 -1.60 13.66
C ARG A 41 39.00 -1.64 13.09
N GLY A 42 38.80 -2.22 11.90
CA GLY A 42 37.49 -2.26 11.24
C GLY A 42 37.20 -1.08 10.31
N GLU A 43 38.18 -0.22 10.04
CA GLU A 43 38.01 0.89 9.09
C GLU A 43 37.99 0.36 7.64
N VAL A 44 37.03 0.81 6.84
CA VAL A 44 36.88 0.39 5.44
C VAL A 44 37.83 1.17 4.55
N CYS A 45 38.70 0.44 3.86
CA CYS A 45 39.63 0.98 2.86
C CYS A 45 38.90 1.19 1.53
N TRP A 46 38.10 2.27 1.47
CA TRP A 46 37.23 2.56 0.32
C TRP A 46 37.94 2.55 -1.03
N GLN A 47 39.19 3.05 -1.12
CA GLN A 47 39.98 3.07 -2.36
C GLN A 47 40.01 1.70 -3.06
N THR A 48 40.36 0.63 -2.32
CA THR A 48 40.43 -0.74 -2.84
C THR A 48 39.10 -1.25 -3.37
N ILE A 49 37.97 -0.79 -2.81
CA ILE A 49 36.63 -1.17 -3.26
C ILE A 49 36.23 -0.35 -4.50
N THR A 50 36.56 0.94 -4.52
CA THR A 50 36.22 1.85 -5.63
C THR A 50 37.09 1.61 -6.86
N ASP A 51 38.32 1.13 -6.69
CA ASP A 51 39.22 0.73 -7.79
C ASP A 51 38.69 -0.51 -8.56
N CYS A 52 37.78 -1.28 -7.97
CA CYS A 52 37.05 -2.36 -8.65
C CYS A 52 35.86 -1.87 -9.49
N VAL A 53 35.52 -0.58 -9.46
CA VAL A 53 34.41 -0.02 -10.24
C VAL A 53 34.91 0.43 -11.61
N VAL A 54 34.31 -0.13 -12.66
CA VAL A 54 34.67 0.11 -14.06
C VAL A 54 33.68 1.08 -14.70
N TYR A 55 34.19 2.01 -15.50
CA TYR A 55 33.39 2.96 -16.28
C TYR A 55 33.48 2.60 -17.77
N THR A 56 32.44 2.92 -18.53
CA THR A 56 32.42 2.73 -19.98
C THR A 56 33.46 3.63 -20.68
N GLU A 57 33.80 3.34 -21.94
CA GLU A 57 34.83 4.07 -22.70
C GLU A 57 34.58 5.59 -22.81
N SER A 58 33.33 6.05 -22.70
CA SER A 58 32.97 7.47 -22.67
C SER A 58 33.11 8.13 -21.29
N ALA A 59 33.42 7.34 -20.24
CA ALA A 59 33.44 7.71 -18.82
C ALA A 59 32.13 8.34 -18.29
N GLN A 60 31.01 8.21 -19.02
CA GLN A 60 29.71 8.78 -18.64
C GLN A 60 28.79 7.81 -17.89
N SER A 61 29.12 6.52 -17.87
CA SER A 61 28.30 5.49 -17.23
C SER A 61 29.17 4.36 -16.66
N LEU A 62 28.60 3.60 -15.72
CA LEU A 62 29.24 2.43 -15.12
C LEU A 62 29.15 1.23 -16.07
N ASP A 63 30.28 0.53 -16.28
CA ASP A 63 30.25 -0.86 -16.71
C ASP A 63 29.93 -1.73 -15.51
N TYR A 64 28.63 -1.98 -15.33
CA TYR A 64 28.13 -2.84 -14.26
C TYR A 64 28.67 -4.27 -14.35
N ARG A 65 28.88 -4.83 -15.54
CA ARG A 65 29.35 -6.22 -15.69
C ARG A 65 30.82 -6.34 -15.32
N GLY A 66 31.66 -5.42 -15.80
CA GLY A 66 33.06 -5.31 -15.39
C GLY A 66 33.20 -5.06 -13.88
N SER A 67 32.39 -4.15 -13.33
CA SER A 67 32.39 -3.84 -11.90
C SER A 67 32.02 -5.05 -11.03
N VAL A 68 30.96 -5.79 -11.35
CA VAL A 68 30.57 -7.01 -10.61
C VAL A 68 31.68 -8.07 -10.68
N MET A 69 32.31 -8.23 -11.84
CA MET A 69 33.41 -9.18 -12.02
C MET A 69 34.61 -8.88 -11.11
N LEU A 70 34.99 -7.61 -10.95
CA LEU A 70 36.11 -7.19 -10.08
C LEU A 70 35.72 -7.10 -8.59
N LEU A 71 34.45 -6.81 -8.27
CA LEU A 71 33.95 -6.78 -6.89
C LEU A 71 33.72 -8.19 -6.31
N GLY A 72 33.55 -9.23 -7.14
CA GLY A 72 33.33 -10.62 -6.70
C GLY A 72 34.38 -11.14 -5.70
N PRO A 73 35.70 -11.02 -5.97
CA PRO A 73 36.76 -11.34 -5.02
C PRO A 73 36.73 -10.52 -3.73
N VAL A 74 36.34 -9.24 -3.78
CA VAL A 74 36.15 -8.38 -2.60
C VAL A 74 35.01 -8.93 -1.73
N CYS A 75 33.86 -9.22 -2.32
CA CYS A 75 32.71 -9.83 -1.65
C CYS A 75 33.08 -11.17 -0.99
N ALA A 76 33.88 -12.01 -1.65
CA ALA A 76 34.36 -13.28 -1.10
C ALA A 76 35.28 -13.08 0.11
N ALA A 77 36.27 -12.16 0.02
CA ALA A 77 37.18 -11.85 1.11
C ALA A 77 36.45 -11.27 2.34
N VAL A 78 35.50 -10.36 2.13
CA VAL A 78 34.67 -9.78 3.21
C VAL A 78 33.78 -10.85 3.87
N HIS A 79 33.22 -11.78 3.09
CA HIS A 79 32.42 -12.88 3.62
C HIS A 79 33.25 -13.80 4.54
N SER A 80 34.41 -14.26 4.09
CA SER A 80 35.32 -15.08 4.90
C SER A 80 35.81 -14.32 6.15
N HIS A 81 36.02 -13.01 6.05
CA HIS A 81 36.35 -12.17 7.20
C HIS A 81 35.23 -12.12 8.23
N LEU A 82 33.98 -11.79 7.83
CA LEU A 82 32.87 -11.73 8.79
C LEU A 82 32.60 -13.07 9.47
N LEU A 83 32.66 -14.19 8.73
CA LEU A 83 32.54 -15.53 9.31
C LEU A 83 33.70 -15.92 10.24
N SER A 84 34.84 -15.23 10.19
CA SER A 84 35.97 -15.46 11.10
C SER A 84 35.84 -14.72 12.45
N LEU A 85 34.86 -13.81 12.57
CA LEU A 85 34.67 -13.02 13.78
C LEU A 85 33.68 -13.70 14.72
N THR A 86 33.97 -13.67 16.02
CA THR A 86 32.94 -13.95 17.02
C THR A 86 31.94 -12.79 17.09
N LYS A 87 30.71 -13.06 17.56
CA LYS A 87 29.67 -12.04 17.76
C LYS A 87 30.17 -10.80 18.51
N GLY A 88 30.89 -10.98 19.62
CA GLY A 88 31.49 -9.87 20.37
C GLY A 88 32.60 -9.13 19.61
N GLN A 89 33.37 -9.79 18.75
CA GLN A 89 34.35 -9.12 17.89
C GLN A 89 33.67 -8.29 16.79
N PHE A 90 32.58 -8.80 16.20
CA PHE A 90 31.77 -8.04 15.26
C PHE A 90 31.13 -6.81 15.95
N GLU A 91 30.55 -7.01 17.13
CA GLU A 91 29.92 -5.94 17.92
C GLU A 91 30.91 -4.81 18.25
N ILE A 92 32.07 -5.14 18.82
CA ILE A 92 33.10 -4.14 19.15
C ILE A 92 33.63 -3.41 17.90
N ARG A 93 33.78 -4.12 16.77
CA ARG A 93 34.45 -3.58 15.58
C ARG A 93 33.52 -2.78 14.66
N TYR A 94 32.25 -3.17 14.52
CA TYR A 94 31.35 -2.62 13.50
C TYR A 94 30.07 -1.97 14.03
N MET A 95 29.54 -2.39 15.18
CA MET A 95 28.26 -1.83 15.66
C MET A 95 28.28 -0.32 15.95
N PRO A 96 29.38 0.32 16.40
CA PRO A 96 29.45 1.78 16.48
C PRO A 96 29.18 2.46 15.13
N TRP A 97 29.66 1.85 14.05
CA TRP A 97 29.53 2.35 12.67
C TRP A 97 28.19 2.03 12.01
N LEU A 98 27.28 1.35 12.72
CA LEU A 98 25.98 0.92 12.21
C LEU A 98 24.80 1.63 12.90
N GLN A 99 25.06 2.41 13.96
CA GLN A 99 24.03 3.19 14.67
C GLN A 99 23.34 4.24 13.78
N TRP A 100 24.00 4.67 12.70
CA TRP A 100 23.46 5.67 11.78
C TRP A 100 22.28 5.17 10.93
N THR A 101 21.92 3.87 10.98
CA THR A 101 20.78 3.35 10.21
C THR A 101 19.43 3.34 10.94
N ALA A 102 19.41 3.78 12.20
CA ALA A 102 18.25 3.75 13.11
C ALA A 102 17.71 2.35 13.51
N PHE A 103 18.19 1.26 12.89
CA PHE A 103 17.87 -0.12 13.25
C PHE A 103 19.15 -0.98 13.39
N PRO A 104 20.07 -0.64 14.32
CA PRO A 104 21.33 -1.38 14.49
C PRO A 104 21.12 -2.85 14.89
N GLU A 105 20.01 -3.18 15.55
CA GLU A 105 19.65 -4.54 16.01
C GLU A 105 19.54 -5.53 14.84
N LEU A 106 19.33 -5.04 13.62
CA LEU A 106 19.33 -5.85 12.40
C LEU A 106 20.66 -6.57 12.17
N PHE A 107 21.79 -5.90 12.36
CA PHE A 107 23.08 -6.42 11.87
C PHE A 107 23.56 -7.70 12.58
N PRO A 108 23.38 -7.87 13.90
CA PRO A 108 23.59 -9.16 14.56
C PRO A 108 22.72 -10.28 13.96
N GLU A 109 21.45 -10.03 13.63
CA GLU A 109 20.60 -11.04 12.96
C GLU A 109 21.13 -11.43 11.58
N LEU A 110 21.72 -10.48 10.85
CA LEU A 110 22.31 -10.74 9.54
C LEU A 110 23.57 -11.59 9.65
N VAL A 111 24.42 -11.33 10.65
CA VAL A 111 25.62 -12.14 10.90
C VAL A 111 25.23 -13.57 11.29
N ASP A 112 24.28 -13.73 12.21
CA ASP A 112 23.73 -15.04 12.57
C ASP A 112 23.14 -15.77 11.32
N ALA A 113 22.54 -15.04 10.38
CA ALA A 113 22.01 -15.61 9.12
C ALA A 113 23.09 -15.99 8.08
N LEU A 114 24.33 -15.47 8.17
CA LEU A 114 25.42 -15.89 7.28
C LEU A 114 25.88 -17.33 7.52
N GLU A 115 25.67 -17.85 8.74
CA GLU A 115 26.06 -19.21 9.13
C GLU A 115 25.17 -20.30 8.49
N THR A 116 24.01 -19.94 7.96
CA THR A 116 23.07 -20.89 7.30
C THR A 116 22.79 -20.51 5.84
N PRO A 117 23.74 -20.74 4.90
CA PRO A 117 23.56 -20.46 3.47
C PRO A 117 22.33 -21.18 2.87
N GLY A 118 21.64 -20.51 1.96
CA GLY A 118 20.42 -21.04 1.32
C GLY A 118 19.14 -20.94 2.17
N ALA A 119 19.23 -20.54 3.44
CA ALA A 119 18.06 -20.31 4.27
C ALA A 119 17.33 -19.01 3.87
N PRO A 120 15.98 -18.98 3.91
CA PRO A 120 15.16 -17.77 3.72
C PRO A 120 15.53 -16.56 4.59
N ALA A 121 16.19 -16.79 5.74
CA ALA A 121 16.64 -15.76 6.65
C ALA A 121 17.64 -14.78 6.01
N LEU A 122 18.50 -15.26 5.10
CA LEU A 122 19.52 -14.45 4.45
C LEU A 122 18.94 -13.46 3.41
N PRO A 123 18.12 -13.89 2.42
CA PRO A 123 17.41 -12.97 1.53
C PRO A 123 16.49 -12.00 2.28
N LEU A 124 15.73 -12.48 3.28
CA LEU A 124 14.90 -11.63 4.13
C LEU A 124 15.74 -10.58 4.88
N GLY A 125 16.89 -10.98 5.40
CA GLY A 125 17.85 -10.08 6.01
C GLY A 125 18.33 -9.00 5.03
N LEU A 126 18.65 -9.38 3.79
CA LEU A 126 19.07 -8.43 2.76
C LEU A 126 17.93 -7.50 2.29
N MET A 127 16.67 -7.94 2.31
CA MET A 127 15.50 -7.06 2.15
C MET A 127 15.42 -6.02 3.27
N LYS A 128 15.56 -6.46 4.53
CA LYS A 128 15.58 -5.56 5.71
C LYS A 128 16.75 -4.57 5.63
N LEU A 129 17.95 -5.03 5.25
CA LEU A 129 19.13 -4.17 5.10
C LEU A 129 18.91 -3.12 4.02
N THR A 130 18.44 -3.53 2.84
CA THR A 130 18.26 -2.59 1.71
C THR A 130 17.20 -1.53 2.02
N ALA A 131 16.08 -1.89 2.64
CA ALA A 131 15.06 -0.94 3.08
C ALA A 131 15.57 0.01 4.19
N CYS A 132 16.28 -0.54 5.18
CA CYS A 132 16.91 0.22 6.26
C CYS A 132 17.97 1.22 5.74
N LEU A 133 18.82 0.78 4.81
CA LEU A 133 19.85 1.61 4.16
C LEU A 133 19.22 2.67 3.26
N GLU A 134 18.21 2.34 2.45
CA GLU A 134 17.45 3.28 1.62
C GLU A 134 16.85 4.41 2.48
N ARG A 135 16.27 4.07 3.65
CA ARG A 135 15.78 5.07 4.60
C ARG A 135 16.90 5.89 5.23
N ALA A 136 17.98 5.26 5.69
CA ALA A 136 19.09 5.96 6.33
C ALA A 136 19.79 6.92 5.35
N LEU A 137 19.98 6.53 4.10
CA LEU A 137 20.51 7.39 3.04
C LEU A 137 19.58 8.59 2.77
N GLY A 138 18.26 8.41 2.77
CA GLY A 138 17.33 9.53 2.62
C GLY A 138 17.29 10.48 3.83
N ASP A 139 17.65 10.03 5.03
CA ASP A 139 17.90 10.93 6.18
C ASP A 139 19.18 11.75 5.96
N VAL A 140 20.26 11.11 5.47
CA VAL A 140 21.54 11.78 5.16
C VAL A 140 21.40 12.78 4.02
N PHE A 141 20.60 12.46 2.99
CA PHE A 141 20.30 13.38 1.89
C PHE A 141 19.74 14.72 2.39
N LEU A 142 18.88 14.69 3.42
CA LEU A 142 18.26 15.89 4.00
C LEU A 142 19.21 16.76 4.84
N LEU A 143 20.50 16.40 4.97
CA LEU A 143 21.51 17.32 5.49
C LEU A 143 21.73 18.50 4.52
N ASN A 144 21.70 18.23 3.20
CA ASN A 144 22.02 19.19 2.15
C ASN A 144 20.81 19.45 1.21
N GLY A 145 19.94 18.47 1.02
CA GLY A 145 18.75 18.52 0.17
C GLY A 145 17.47 18.99 0.88
N LYS A 146 16.37 19.15 0.12
CA LYS A 146 15.06 19.62 0.64
C LYS A 146 13.97 18.55 0.63
N GLU A 147 13.82 17.86 -0.49
CA GLU A 147 12.84 16.79 -0.68
C GLU A 147 13.59 15.54 -1.11
N CYS A 148 13.51 14.48 -0.30
CA CYS A 148 14.17 13.21 -0.58
C CYS A 148 13.59 12.58 -1.86
N PRO A 149 14.41 12.16 -2.84
CA PRO A 149 13.94 11.39 -4.00
C PRO A 149 13.17 10.14 -3.57
N PHE A 150 12.09 9.84 -4.28
CA PHE A 150 11.25 8.66 -4.01
C PHE A 150 11.90 7.34 -4.45
N LEU A 151 12.66 7.35 -5.55
CA LEU A 151 13.32 6.17 -6.08
C LEU A 151 14.76 6.05 -5.56
N LEU A 152 15.12 4.90 -4.99
CA LEU A 152 16.48 4.58 -4.55
C LEU A 152 17.55 4.88 -5.61
N ARG A 153 17.28 4.58 -6.89
CA ARG A 153 18.19 4.87 -8.00
C ARG A 153 18.54 6.36 -8.07
N ASP A 154 17.55 7.23 -7.91
CA ASP A 154 17.68 8.67 -8.05
C ASP A 154 18.31 9.27 -6.78
N LEU A 155 17.98 8.72 -5.61
CA LEU A 155 18.67 8.99 -4.34
C LEU A 155 20.17 8.66 -4.44
N LEU A 156 20.54 7.48 -4.94
CA LEU A 156 21.95 7.08 -5.12
C LEU A 156 22.68 7.88 -6.20
N ALA A 157 21.94 8.52 -7.12
CA ALA A 157 22.49 9.40 -8.15
C ALA A 157 22.59 10.88 -7.71
N SER A 158 22.11 11.23 -6.52
CA SER A 158 22.11 12.61 -6.01
C SER A 158 23.52 13.15 -5.75
N GLU A 159 23.69 14.46 -5.96
CA GLU A 159 24.93 15.15 -5.63
C GLU A 159 25.04 15.37 -4.11
N GLU A 160 23.91 15.48 -3.42
CA GLU A 160 23.81 15.62 -1.97
C GLU A 160 24.44 14.42 -1.24
N LEU A 161 24.18 13.18 -1.67
CA LEU A 161 24.87 12.01 -1.12
C LEU A 161 26.31 11.87 -1.61
N ALA A 162 26.59 12.33 -2.83
CA ALA A 162 27.95 12.35 -3.35
C ALA A 162 28.87 13.35 -2.62
N GLU A 163 28.32 14.43 -2.05
CA GLU A 163 29.05 15.40 -1.23
C GLU A 163 29.42 14.80 0.15
N VAL A 164 28.53 13.99 0.73
CA VAL A 164 28.76 13.31 2.03
C VAL A 164 29.69 12.10 1.90
N PHE A 165 29.43 11.23 0.92
CA PHE A 165 30.11 9.92 0.81
C PHE A 165 31.17 9.85 -0.30
N GLY A 166 31.15 10.77 -1.26
CA GLY A 166 31.97 10.73 -2.48
C GLY A 166 31.31 9.93 -3.61
N ARG A 167 31.39 10.46 -4.85
CA ARG A 167 30.82 9.80 -6.05
C ARG A 167 31.25 8.33 -6.22
N PRO A 168 32.54 7.96 -6.09
CA PRO A 168 32.95 6.56 -6.28
C PRO A 168 32.30 5.59 -5.28
N VAL A 169 32.04 6.03 -4.05
CA VAL A 169 31.36 5.23 -3.01
C VAL A 169 29.89 5.03 -3.38
N MET A 170 29.23 6.08 -3.86
CA MET A 170 27.85 5.99 -4.37
C MET A 170 27.76 5.09 -5.61
N ASP A 171 28.78 5.10 -6.46
CA ASP A 171 28.85 4.23 -7.64
C ASP A 171 28.99 2.75 -7.27
N VAL A 172 29.74 2.39 -6.21
CA VAL A 172 29.71 1.03 -5.63
C VAL A 172 28.28 0.63 -5.23
N LEU A 173 27.54 1.50 -4.53
CA LEU A 173 26.15 1.20 -4.14
C LEU A 173 25.21 1.04 -5.35
N LYS A 174 25.40 1.82 -6.42
CA LYS A 174 24.63 1.69 -7.67
C LYS A 174 24.81 0.31 -8.31
N VAL A 175 25.99 -0.29 -8.20
CA VAL A 175 26.27 -1.66 -8.70
C VAL A 175 25.50 -2.72 -7.91
N PHE A 176 25.42 -2.61 -6.58
CA PHE A 176 24.74 -3.61 -5.75
C PHE A 176 23.21 -3.47 -5.71
N ILE A 177 22.68 -2.26 -5.52
CA ILE A 177 21.27 -2.06 -5.14
C ILE A 177 20.51 -1.00 -5.95
N GLY A 178 21.19 -0.21 -6.78
CA GLY A 178 20.57 0.96 -7.43
C GLY A 178 20.03 0.75 -8.85
N SER A 179 20.83 0.17 -9.75
CA SER A 179 20.52 0.13 -11.19
C SER A 179 20.01 -1.25 -11.64
N PRO A 180 18.98 -1.32 -12.52
CA PRO A 180 18.57 -2.58 -13.14
C PRO A 180 19.63 -3.18 -14.07
N CYS A 181 20.65 -2.41 -14.46
CA CYS A 181 21.81 -2.90 -15.22
C CYS A 181 22.91 -3.49 -14.32
N GLY A 182 22.83 -3.28 -12.99
CA GLY A 182 23.68 -3.91 -11.99
C GLY A 182 22.99 -5.10 -11.32
N LEU A 183 23.48 -5.50 -10.14
CA LEU A 183 22.92 -6.63 -9.39
C LEU A 183 21.48 -6.40 -8.91
N ASN A 184 21.06 -5.12 -8.78
CA ASN A 184 19.70 -4.70 -8.42
C ASN A 184 19.07 -5.46 -7.24
N LEU A 185 19.87 -5.84 -6.24
CA LEU A 185 19.49 -6.83 -5.22
C LEU A 185 18.23 -6.42 -4.46
N ARG A 186 18.06 -5.12 -4.20
CA ARG A 186 16.87 -4.52 -3.58
C ARG A 186 15.60 -4.93 -4.34
N ASN A 187 15.51 -4.62 -5.64
CA ASN A 187 14.29 -4.87 -6.40
C ASN A 187 14.08 -6.36 -6.69
N ILE A 188 15.14 -7.12 -6.96
CA ILE A 188 15.03 -8.56 -7.26
C ILE A 188 14.49 -9.34 -6.06
N LEU A 189 14.86 -8.95 -4.84
CA LEU A 189 14.31 -9.51 -3.60
C LEU A 189 12.89 -9.01 -3.31
N TRP A 190 12.66 -7.69 -3.32
CA TRP A 190 11.37 -7.10 -2.98
C TRP A 190 10.24 -7.43 -3.97
N HIS A 191 10.57 -7.87 -5.19
CA HIS A 191 9.63 -8.40 -6.17
C HIS A 191 9.60 -9.95 -6.22
N GLY A 192 10.32 -10.64 -5.33
CA GLY A 192 10.27 -12.09 -5.18
C GLY A 192 10.83 -12.91 -6.37
N PHE A 193 11.73 -12.33 -7.18
CA PHE A 193 12.30 -13.03 -8.34
C PHE A 193 13.37 -14.08 -7.95
N ALA A 194 14.14 -13.84 -6.88
CA ALA A 194 15.21 -14.75 -6.46
C ALA A 194 14.73 -15.72 -5.37
N SER A 195 14.89 -17.02 -5.62
CA SER A 195 14.70 -18.08 -4.62
C SER A 195 15.80 -18.04 -3.54
N PRO A 196 15.61 -18.70 -2.38
CA PRO A 196 16.56 -18.60 -1.26
C PRO A 196 17.99 -19.04 -1.57
N HIS A 197 18.16 -19.90 -2.57
CA HIS A 197 19.44 -20.49 -2.98
C HIS A 197 20.19 -19.64 -4.03
N GLU A 198 19.52 -18.65 -4.64
CA GLU A 198 20.06 -17.83 -5.73
C GLU A 198 20.74 -16.54 -5.24
N ILE A 199 20.80 -16.32 -3.92
CA ILE A 199 21.41 -15.13 -3.31
C ILE A 199 22.70 -15.54 -2.59
N PRO A 200 23.88 -15.32 -3.19
CA PRO A 200 25.16 -15.54 -2.54
C PRO A 200 25.27 -14.80 -1.19
N PRO A 201 25.60 -15.50 -0.08
CA PRO A 201 25.79 -14.88 1.25
C PRO A 201 26.82 -13.73 1.26
N LYS A 202 27.78 -13.79 0.32
CA LYS A 202 28.81 -12.78 0.08
C LYS A 202 28.23 -11.38 -0.18
N TYR A 203 27.05 -11.27 -0.81
CA TYR A 203 26.39 -10.00 -1.02
C TYR A 203 25.83 -9.41 0.28
N CYS A 204 25.29 -10.24 1.18
CA CYS A 204 24.89 -9.76 2.51
C CYS A 204 26.12 -9.28 3.30
N SER A 205 27.21 -10.07 3.30
CA SER A 205 28.45 -9.71 3.98
C SER A 205 29.06 -8.40 3.50
N VAL A 206 29.15 -8.18 2.19
CA VAL A 206 29.68 -6.90 1.67
C VAL A 206 28.73 -5.75 1.99
N MET A 207 27.41 -5.93 1.91
CA MET A 207 26.44 -4.87 2.25
C MET A 207 26.49 -4.47 3.73
N ILE A 208 26.73 -5.40 4.66
CA ILE A 208 26.99 -5.09 6.08
C ILE A 208 28.24 -4.20 6.20
N LEU A 209 29.35 -4.59 5.54
CA LEU A 209 30.60 -3.83 5.60
C LEU A 209 30.48 -2.44 4.95
N LEU A 210 29.84 -2.34 3.79
CA LEU A 210 29.59 -1.06 3.10
C LEU A 210 28.74 -0.14 3.98
N THR A 211 27.73 -0.67 4.68
CA THR A 211 26.89 0.10 5.60
C THR A 211 27.69 0.65 6.80
N ALA A 212 28.63 -0.13 7.33
CA ALA A 212 29.57 0.35 8.35
C ALA A 212 30.56 1.40 7.79
N GLY A 213 31.09 1.16 6.58
CA GLY A 213 31.99 2.09 5.89
C GLY A 213 31.34 3.45 5.56
N LEU A 214 30.04 3.46 5.27
CA LEU A 214 29.25 4.69 5.12
C LEU A 214 29.13 5.41 6.46
N GLY A 215 28.85 4.69 7.56
CA GLY A 215 28.83 5.29 8.90
C GLY A 215 30.13 5.98 9.29
N GLN A 216 31.28 5.38 8.91
CA GLN A 216 32.62 5.96 9.11
C GLN A 216 32.84 7.25 8.30
N LEU A 217 32.31 7.34 7.08
CA LEU A 217 32.37 8.55 6.26
C LEU A 217 31.43 9.64 6.79
N LEU A 218 30.20 9.24 7.16
CA LEU A 218 29.18 10.14 7.71
C LEU A 218 29.65 10.79 9.01
N GLU A 219 30.25 10.03 9.93
CA GLU A 219 30.77 10.59 11.18
C GLU A 219 31.79 11.71 10.90
N ARG A 220 32.75 11.47 9.98
CA ARG A 220 33.74 12.46 9.56
C ARG A 220 33.10 13.69 8.92
N TYR A 221 32.04 13.52 8.14
CA TYR A 221 31.30 14.62 7.53
C TYR A 221 30.58 15.46 8.59
N LEU A 222 29.84 14.83 9.52
CA LEU A 222 29.12 15.50 10.59
C LEU A 222 30.08 16.25 11.54
N GLN A 223 31.21 15.63 11.92
CA GLN A 223 32.26 16.28 12.72
C GLN A 223 32.86 17.50 12.02
N ARG A 224 33.02 17.47 10.68
CA ARG A 224 33.57 18.59 9.89
C ARG A 224 32.57 19.74 9.68
N THR A 225 31.28 19.43 9.59
CA THR A 225 30.21 20.38 9.25
C THR A 225 29.43 20.88 10.47
N GLU A 226 29.64 20.29 11.64
CA GLU A 226 28.86 20.51 12.87
C GLU A 226 27.35 20.24 12.69
N ALA A 227 26.98 19.48 11.64
CA ALA A 227 25.61 19.15 11.32
C ALA A 227 25.07 18.02 12.23
N VAL A 228 23.74 18.02 12.41
CA VAL A 228 23.02 16.99 13.19
C VAL A 228 22.11 16.20 12.26
N LEU A 229 22.28 14.88 12.23
CA LEU A 229 21.44 13.98 11.43
C LEU A 229 20.03 13.87 12.05
N ALA A 230 19.07 14.57 11.46
CA ALA A 230 17.65 14.43 11.79
C ALA A 230 17.06 13.15 11.18
N ARG A 231 16.14 12.50 11.91
CA ARG A 231 15.41 11.31 11.44
C ARG A 231 14.05 11.70 10.88
N ARG A 232 13.68 11.12 9.74
CA ARG A 232 12.30 11.20 9.25
C ARG A 232 11.39 10.35 10.16
N PRO A 233 10.17 10.80 10.49
CA PRO A 233 9.23 10.04 11.32
C PRO A 233 8.81 8.75 10.62
N LEU A 234 8.71 7.66 11.38
CA LEU A 234 8.19 6.37 10.90
C LEU A 234 6.68 6.46 10.67
N VAL A 235 6.18 5.70 9.70
CA VAL A 235 4.74 5.61 9.39
C VAL A 235 4.07 4.74 10.45
N ALA A 236 2.95 5.23 10.99
CA ALA A 236 2.05 4.45 11.83
C ALA A 236 0.85 3.98 11.00
N LEU A 237 0.48 2.71 11.13
CA LEU A 237 -0.72 2.15 10.50
C LEU A 237 -1.97 2.62 11.23
N THR A 238 -2.58 3.70 10.73
CA THR A 238 -3.88 4.20 11.18
C THR A 238 -5.03 3.37 10.61
N GLY A 239 -6.14 3.26 11.33
CA GLY A 239 -7.34 2.55 10.84
C GLY A 239 -7.24 1.02 10.92
N LEU A 240 -6.54 0.47 11.92
CA LEU A 240 -6.46 -0.99 12.16
C LEU A 240 -7.85 -1.66 12.27
N GLU A 241 -8.86 -0.96 12.80
CA GLU A 241 -10.25 -1.44 12.83
C GLU A 241 -10.83 -1.64 11.42
N GLU A 242 -10.44 -0.80 10.45
CA GLU A 242 -10.88 -0.90 9.05
C GLU A 242 -10.14 -2.01 8.29
N LEU A 243 -8.96 -2.42 8.79
CA LEU A 243 -8.22 -3.57 8.28
C LEU A 243 -8.78 -4.90 8.80
N ALA A 244 -9.48 -4.93 9.94
CA ALA A 244 -9.88 -6.14 10.65
C ALA A 244 -11.08 -6.90 10.01
N VAL A 245 -10.98 -7.23 8.73
CA VAL A 245 -12.04 -7.87 7.93
C VAL A 245 -12.09 -9.38 8.13
N PHE A 246 -10.93 -10.04 8.09
CA PHE A 246 -10.78 -11.45 8.44
C PHE A 246 -10.65 -11.63 9.97
N PRO A 247 -11.24 -12.69 10.55
CA PRO A 247 -10.99 -13.07 11.93
C PRO A 247 -9.54 -13.47 12.15
N ASP A 248 -9.15 -13.58 13.41
CA ASP A 248 -7.79 -13.97 13.77
C ASP A 248 -7.44 -15.39 13.30
N VAL A 249 -6.17 -15.57 12.94
CA VAL A 249 -5.64 -16.81 12.37
C VAL A 249 -5.39 -17.80 13.50
N THR A 250 -6.30 -18.77 13.62
CA THR A 250 -6.19 -19.85 14.62
C THR A 250 -5.11 -20.88 14.26
N SER A 251 -4.75 -21.74 15.21
CA SER A 251 -3.87 -22.89 14.96
C SER A 251 -4.41 -23.85 13.90
N GLU A 252 -5.73 -23.99 13.76
CA GLU A 252 -6.37 -24.75 12.68
C GLU A 252 -6.09 -24.10 11.31
N VAL A 253 -6.23 -22.77 11.20
CA VAL A 253 -5.97 -22.04 9.96
C VAL A 253 -4.49 -22.14 9.57
N LEU A 254 -3.56 -21.99 10.53
CA LEU A 254 -2.12 -22.18 10.26
C LEU A 254 -1.81 -23.60 9.77
N SER A 255 -2.38 -24.63 10.39
CA SER A 255 -2.19 -26.02 9.97
C SER A 255 -2.74 -26.31 8.56
N VAL A 256 -3.87 -25.69 8.19
CA VAL A 256 -4.37 -25.76 6.81
C VAL A 256 -3.42 -25.05 5.85
N LEU A 257 -2.88 -23.88 6.23
CA LEU A 257 -1.97 -23.11 5.38
C LEU A 257 -0.67 -23.89 5.09
N GLU A 258 -0.10 -24.57 6.08
CA GLU A 258 1.11 -25.41 5.92
C GLU A 258 0.92 -26.53 4.88
N GLU A 259 -0.27 -27.13 4.85
CA GLU A 259 -0.62 -28.19 3.90
C GLU A 259 -0.94 -27.62 2.51
N VAL A 260 -1.67 -26.52 2.45
CA VAL A 260 -2.09 -25.86 1.20
C VAL A 260 -0.90 -25.25 0.47
N VAL A 261 0.04 -24.63 1.18
CA VAL A 261 1.31 -24.09 0.62
C VAL A 261 2.10 -25.16 -0.16
N LYS A 262 2.07 -26.42 0.28
CA LYS A 262 2.79 -27.54 -0.36
C LYS A 262 2.05 -28.16 -1.55
N LYS A 263 0.75 -27.87 -1.68
CA LYS A 263 -0.17 -28.50 -2.65
C LYS A 263 -0.73 -27.51 -3.69
N SER A 264 -0.59 -26.22 -3.45
CA SER A 264 -1.12 -25.16 -4.31
C SER A 264 -0.17 -24.88 -5.48
N THR A 265 -0.68 -24.95 -6.71
CA THR A 265 0.05 -24.60 -7.94
C THR A 265 0.44 -23.12 -8.03
N PHE A 266 -0.12 -22.27 -7.15
CA PHE A 266 0.31 -20.88 -6.96
C PHE A 266 1.74 -20.79 -6.41
N VAL A 267 2.17 -21.77 -5.60
CA VAL A 267 3.52 -21.82 -5.02
C VAL A 267 4.44 -22.60 -5.95
N SER A 268 5.54 -21.98 -6.40
CA SER A 268 6.61 -22.72 -7.09
C SER A 268 7.50 -23.44 -6.08
N LYS A 269 7.98 -24.63 -6.43
CA LYS A 269 8.78 -25.47 -5.53
C LYS A 269 10.05 -24.78 -5.01
N VAL A 270 10.71 -23.97 -5.84
CA VAL A 270 11.92 -23.24 -5.43
C VAL A 270 11.66 -22.11 -4.44
N MET A 271 10.41 -21.62 -4.40
CA MET A 271 9.95 -20.54 -3.53
C MET A 271 9.29 -21.03 -2.23
N LEU A 272 8.95 -22.33 -2.13
CA LEU A 272 8.34 -22.97 -0.97
C LEU A 272 9.00 -22.59 0.38
N PRO A 273 10.34 -22.52 0.54
CA PRO A 273 10.93 -22.22 1.83
C PRO A 273 10.61 -20.81 2.36
N TYR A 274 10.32 -19.83 1.48
CA TYR A 274 9.87 -18.50 1.92
C TYR A 274 8.48 -18.55 2.58
N TRP A 275 7.57 -19.38 2.06
CA TRP A 275 6.26 -19.59 2.68
C TRP A 275 6.40 -20.25 4.05
N GLU A 276 7.19 -21.33 4.14
CA GLU A 276 7.44 -22.00 5.42
C GLU A 276 8.08 -21.05 6.45
N ALA A 277 9.05 -20.23 6.03
CA ALA A 277 9.64 -19.19 6.86
C ALA A 277 8.62 -18.14 7.31
N ALA A 278 7.68 -17.73 6.46
CA ALA A 278 6.63 -16.76 6.83
C ALA A 278 5.76 -17.30 7.98
N LEU A 279 5.39 -18.58 7.94
CA LEU A 279 4.60 -19.23 9.00
C LEU A 279 5.37 -19.37 10.31
N ILE A 280 6.68 -19.67 10.23
CA ILE A 280 7.57 -19.68 11.40
C ILE A 280 7.63 -18.27 12.01
N ARG A 281 7.84 -17.22 11.20
CA ARG A 281 7.92 -15.83 11.67
C ARG A 281 6.62 -15.35 12.31
N PHE A 282 5.45 -15.72 11.77
CA PHE A 282 4.15 -15.43 12.39
C PHE A 282 4.06 -16.05 13.80
N ARG A 283 4.42 -17.33 13.95
CA ARG A 283 4.42 -18.03 15.25
C ARG A 283 5.43 -17.48 16.25
N SER A 284 6.56 -16.96 15.77
CA SER A 284 7.56 -16.27 16.59
C SER A 284 7.23 -14.79 16.86
N HIS A 285 5.99 -14.34 16.59
CA HIS A 285 5.54 -12.95 16.76
C HIS A 285 6.35 -11.90 15.96
N ARG A 286 7.08 -12.33 14.91
CA ARG A 286 7.81 -11.45 14.00
C ARG A 286 6.92 -11.06 12.83
N PHE A 287 5.95 -10.20 13.10
CA PHE A 287 4.87 -9.87 12.17
C PHE A 287 5.35 -9.13 10.91
N ALA A 288 6.33 -8.23 11.03
CA ALA A 288 6.95 -7.56 9.89
C ALA A 288 7.64 -8.55 8.93
N ASP A 289 8.53 -9.41 9.47
CA ASP A 289 9.22 -10.45 8.69
C ASP A 289 8.22 -11.36 7.95
N CYS A 290 7.13 -11.75 8.62
CA CYS A 290 6.07 -12.56 8.01
C CYS A 290 5.37 -11.79 6.86
N ALA A 291 5.01 -10.52 7.07
CA ALA A 291 4.39 -9.69 6.04
C ALA A 291 5.32 -9.47 4.84
N MET A 292 6.61 -9.17 5.08
CA MET A 292 7.63 -9.00 4.04
C MET A 292 7.75 -10.26 3.17
N LEU A 293 7.82 -11.44 3.79
CA LEU A 293 7.83 -12.71 3.06
C LEU A 293 6.53 -12.90 2.28
N LEU A 294 5.36 -12.84 2.93
CA LEU A 294 4.06 -13.04 2.27
C LEU A 294 3.85 -12.10 1.08
N LEU A 295 4.23 -10.81 1.18
CA LEU A 295 4.08 -9.85 0.10
C LEU A 295 4.92 -10.22 -1.12
N THR A 296 6.19 -10.59 -0.96
CA THR A 296 7.01 -11.07 -2.09
C THR A 296 6.45 -12.34 -2.73
N GLN A 297 5.92 -13.25 -1.91
CA GLN A 297 5.39 -14.53 -2.39
C GLN A 297 4.03 -14.41 -3.07
N LEU A 298 3.18 -13.49 -2.60
CA LEU A 298 1.95 -13.09 -3.28
C LEU A 298 2.26 -12.45 -4.63
N GLU A 299 3.29 -11.60 -4.73
CA GLU A 299 3.70 -11.01 -6.01
C GLU A 299 4.16 -12.09 -6.99
N THR A 300 5.02 -13.01 -6.56
CA THR A 300 5.54 -14.09 -7.43
C THR A 300 4.47 -15.08 -7.86
N GLY A 301 3.56 -15.48 -6.96
CA GLY A 301 2.44 -16.34 -7.32
C GLY A 301 1.43 -15.65 -8.24
N LEU A 302 1.10 -14.37 -7.98
CA LEU A 302 0.24 -13.60 -8.87
C LEU A 302 0.90 -13.33 -10.23
N ARG A 303 2.23 -13.17 -10.31
CA ARG A 303 2.99 -13.09 -11.57
C ARG A 303 2.84 -14.37 -12.39
N ARG A 304 2.89 -15.55 -11.76
CA ARG A 304 2.64 -16.84 -12.42
C ARG A 304 1.22 -16.92 -12.98
N VAL A 305 0.21 -16.54 -12.18
CA VAL A 305 -1.19 -16.53 -12.64
C VAL A 305 -1.38 -15.53 -13.77
N PHE A 306 -0.87 -14.30 -13.63
CA PHE A 306 -0.89 -13.24 -14.64
C PHE A 306 -0.30 -13.70 -15.98
N ALA A 307 0.90 -14.30 -15.97
CA ALA A 307 1.56 -14.80 -17.16
C ALA A 307 0.77 -15.93 -17.83
N THR A 308 0.07 -16.75 -17.04
CA THR A 308 -0.78 -17.84 -17.53
C THR A 308 -2.06 -17.32 -18.17
N VAL A 309 -2.81 -16.44 -17.49
CA VAL A 309 -4.14 -15.98 -17.95
C VAL A 309 -4.08 -14.92 -19.06
N ASN A 310 -2.94 -14.27 -19.24
CA ASN A 310 -2.68 -13.34 -20.35
C ASN A 310 -1.83 -13.95 -21.48
N GLU A 311 -1.57 -15.27 -21.44
CA GLU A 311 -0.82 -16.03 -22.45
C GLU A 311 0.58 -15.47 -22.77
N CYS A 312 1.29 -15.00 -21.74
CA CYS A 312 2.57 -14.29 -21.86
C CYS A 312 3.66 -14.92 -20.95
N PRO A 313 4.08 -16.17 -21.21
CA PRO A 313 4.98 -16.93 -20.34
C PRO A 313 6.36 -16.29 -20.15
N GLU A 314 6.86 -15.54 -21.14
CA GLU A 314 8.09 -14.75 -21.05
C GLU A 314 8.05 -13.74 -19.90
N ARG A 315 6.84 -13.27 -19.52
CA ARG A 315 6.66 -12.29 -18.45
C ARG A 315 6.96 -12.82 -17.05
N LEU A 316 7.00 -14.14 -16.89
CA LEU A 316 7.44 -14.78 -15.64
C LEU A 316 8.92 -14.49 -15.33
N LEU A 317 9.76 -14.35 -16.36
CA LEU A 317 11.22 -14.14 -16.27
C LEU A 317 11.63 -12.67 -16.52
N THR A 318 10.81 -11.71 -16.10
CA THR A 318 11.00 -10.26 -16.38
C THR A 318 12.04 -9.54 -15.52
N ALA A 319 12.82 -10.25 -14.71
CA ALA A 319 14.03 -9.70 -14.14
C ALA A 319 15.13 -9.59 -15.23
N GLU A 320 15.01 -8.59 -16.10
CA GLU A 320 15.99 -8.24 -17.15
C GLU A 320 16.29 -6.73 -17.11
N SER A 321 17.49 -6.30 -17.48
CA SER A 321 17.89 -4.88 -17.48
C SER A 321 17.25 -4.05 -18.59
N THR A 322 16.68 -4.71 -19.61
CA THR A 322 16.12 -4.12 -20.85
C THR A 322 14.59 -3.99 -20.82
N ALA A 323 13.93 -4.65 -19.87
CA ALA A 323 12.48 -4.72 -19.74
C ALA A 323 12.02 -4.24 -18.36
N LEU A 324 10.80 -3.71 -18.27
CA LEU A 324 10.18 -3.42 -16.97
C LEU A 324 9.84 -4.72 -16.25
N TYR A 325 10.09 -4.74 -14.93
CA TYR A 325 9.75 -5.88 -14.09
C TYR A 325 8.23 -6.02 -14.01
N THR A 326 7.71 -7.25 -14.08
CA THR A 326 6.28 -7.50 -13.86
C THR A 326 5.98 -7.40 -12.36
N THR A 327 5.75 -6.18 -11.86
CA THR A 327 5.48 -5.84 -10.45
C THR A 327 3.98 -5.91 -10.12
N PHE A 328 3.60 -5.75 -8.85
CA PHE A 328 2.19 -5.56 -8.46
C PHE A 328 1.47 -4.48 -9.30
N ASP A 329 2.12 -3.37 -9.62
CA ASP A 329 1.52 -2.27 -10.40
C ASP A 329 1.01 -2.73 -11.76
N GLU A 330 1.81 -3.57 -12.44
CA GLU A 330 1.47 -4.06 -13.77
C GLU A 330 0.59 -5.33 -13.72
N ILE A 331 0.83 -6.21 -12.75
CA ILE A 331 0.00 -7.39 -12.47
C ILE A 331 -1.45 -6.96 -12.21
N LEU A 332 -1.66 -5.87 -11.48
CA LEU A 332 -2.97 -5.35 -11.07
C LEU A 332 -3.49 -4.22 -12.00
N ALA A 333 -2.78 -3.89 -13.09
CA ALA A 333 -3.20 -2.88 -14.05
C ALA A 333 -4.45 -3.33 -14.84
N LYS A 334 -5.28 -2.37 -15.27
CA LYS A 334 -6.47 -2.64 -16.08
C LYS A 334 -6.15 -3.12 -17.51
N HIS A 335 -5.06 -2.60 -18.08
CA HIS A 335 -4.61 -2.94 -19.43
C HIS A 335 -3.14 -3.33 -19.40
N LEU A 336 -2.75 -4.21 -20.31
CA LEU A 336 -1.37 -4.57 -20.58
C LEU A 336 -0.67 -3.44 -21.35
N SER A 337 0.66 -3.51 -21.45
CA SER A 337 1.48 -2.53 -22.18
C SER A 337 1.18 -2.43 -23.68
N ASP A 338 0.58 -3.48 -24.28
CA ASP A 338 0.09 -3.49 -25.67
C ASP A 338 -1.36 -2.96 -25.83
N GLY A 339 -1.97 -2.49 -24.74
CA GLY A 339 -3.34 -1.97 -24.70
C GLY A 339 -4.44 -3.02 -24.58
N LYS A 340 -4.12 -4.33 -24.57
CA LYS A 340 -5.13 -5.37 -24.30
C LYS A 340 -5.64 -5.29 -22.87
N ILE A 341 -6.86 -5.78 -22.63
CA ILE A 341 -7.43 -5.90 -21.29
C ILE A 341 -6.67 -7.00 -20.53
N ASN A 342 -6.17 -6.69 -19.33
CA ASN A 342 -5.58 -7.67 -18.42
C ASN A 342 -6.68 -8.65 -17.96
N GLN A 343 -6.44 -9.95 -18.12
CA GLN A 343 -7.39 -11.01 -17.75
C GLN A 343 -7.32 -11.36 -16.25
N LEU A 344 -6.24 -11.01 -15.54
CA LEU A 344 -6.10 -11.35 -14.12
C LEU A 344 -7.22 -10.78 -13.23
N PRO A 345 -7.65 -9.51 -13.35
CA PRO A 345 -8.77 -9.00 -12.56
C PRO A 345 -10.09 -9.75 -12.79
N LEU A 346 -10.34 -10.21 -14.02
CA LEU A 346 -11.52 -11.02 -14.36
C LEU A 346 -11.42 -12.43 -13.76
N PHE A 347 -10.23 -13.04 -13.81
CA PHE A 347 -9.97 -14.36 -13.26
C PHE A 347 -10.03 -14.39 -11.72
N LEU A 348 -9.45 -13.39 -11.05
CA LEU A 348 -9.50 -13.28 -9.59
C LEU A 348 -10.88 -12.85 -9.10
N GLY A 349 -11.60 -12.02 -9.86
CA GLY A 349 -12.88 -11.46 -9.47
C GLY A 349 -12.76 -10.25 -8.54
N ALA A 350 -13.81 -9.43 -8.49
CA ALA A 350 -13.80 -8.14 -7.81
C ALA A 350 -13.37 -8.20 -6.33
N PRO A 351 -13.87 -9.12 -5.47
CA PRO A 351 -13.54 -9.12 -4.04
C PRO A 351 -12.03 -9.30 -3.77
N ALA A 352 -11.37 -10.19 -4.52
CA ALA A 352 -9.93 -10.41 -4.38
C ALA A 352 -9.10 -9.23 -4.92
N MET A 353 -9.57 -8.58 -6.00
CA MET A 353 -8.94 -7.37 -6.53
C MET A 353 -9.09 -6.17 -5.60
N GLU A 354 -10.27 -6.00 -4.98
CA GLU A 354 -10.52 -4.94 -4.01
C GLU A 354 -9.65 -5.09 -2.76
N PHE A 355 -9.44 -6.32 -2.25
CA PHE A 355 -8.49 -6.58 -1.16
C PHE A 355 -7.05 -6.20 -1.57
N LEU A 356 -6.59 -6.64 -2.74
CA LEU A 356 -5.23 -6.37 -3.22
C LEU A 356 -4.98 -4.87 -3.43
N TRP A 357 -5.92 -4.15 -4.05
CA TRP A 357 -5.78 -2.71 -4.24
C TRP A 357 -5.80 -1.91 -2.94
N ASP A 358 -6.65 -2.27 -1.97
CA ASP A 358 -6.67 -1.63 -0.66
C ASP A 358 -5.35 -1.85 0.08
N PHE A 359 -4.86 -3.09 0.15
CA PHE A 359 -3.67 -3.43 0.96
C PHE A 359 -2.35 -2.97 0.34
N LEU A 360 -2.28 -2.84 -0.99
CA LEU A 360 -1.04 -2.59 -1.72
C LEU A 360 -0.98 -1.19 -2.34
N ASN A 361 -2.05 -0.70 -2.98
CA ASN A 361 -1.96 0.41 -3.95
C ASN A 361 -2.66 1.70 -3.49
N HIS A 362 -3.74 1.62 -2.69
CA HIS A 362 -4.57 2.79 -2.44
C HIS A 362 -3.83 3.86 -1.61
N GLN A 363 -3.86 5.13 -2.03
CA GLN A 363 -3.07 6.20 -1.38
C GLN A 363 -3.44 6.46 0.08
N GLU A 364 -4.73 6.36 0.42
CA GLU A 364 -5.24 6.44 1.80
C GLU A 364 -5.27 5.06 2.49
N GLY A 365 -4.83 4.01 1.80
CA GLY A 365 -4.73 2.65 2.32
C GLY A 365 -3.39 2.37 2.99
N PRO A 366 -3.23 1.18 3.60
CA PRO A 366 -2.04 0.79 4.34
C PRO A 366 -0.75 0.66 3.49
N ARG A 367 -0.86 0.51 2.16
CA ARG A 367 0.25 0.34 1.18
C ARG A 367 1.44 -0.45 1.72
N LEU A 368 1.16 -1.64 2.27
CA LEU A 368 2.11 -2.35 3.14
C LEU A 368 3.43 -2.64 2.45
N ARG A 369 3.36 -3.03 1.17
CA ARG A 369 4.53 -3.36 0.34
C ARG A 369 5.44 -2.17 0.14
N ASP A 370 4.90 -1.00 -0.17
CA ASP A 370 5.71 0.19 -0.46
C ASP A 370 6.42 0.66 0.82
N HIS A 371 5.64 0.93 1.88
CA HIS A 371 6.16 1.42 3.16
C HIS A 371 7.14 0.43 3.83
N LEU A 372 6.95 -0.89 3.69
CA LEU A 372 7.96 -1.88 4.12
C LEU A 372 9.23 -1.83 3.25
N SER A 373 9.09 -1.71 1.92
CA SER A 373 10.25 -1.71 1.01
C SER A 373 11.13 -0.46 1.10
N HIS A 374 10.56 0.67 1.54
CA HIS A 374 11.27 1.92 1.82
C HIS A 374 11.67 2.07 3.31
N GLY A 375 11.49 1.01 4.12
CA GLY A 375 11.92 0.96 5.52
C GLY A 375 11.16 1.89 6.48
N GLU A 376 9.95 2.30 6.11
CA GLU A 376 9.23 3.37 6.80
C GLU A 376 8.47 2.94 8.06
N PHE A 377 8.30 1.63 8.26
CA PHE A 377 7.70 1.07 9.48
C PHE A 377 8.77 0.70 10.52
N ASN A 378 8.41 0.76 11.81
CA ASN A 378 9.15 0.01 12.81
C ASN A 378 8.87 -1.49 12.61
N LEU A 379 9.91 -2.29 12.38
CA LEU A 379 9.77 -3.74 12.18
C LEU A 379 9.48 -4.49 13.48
N HIS A 380 9.80 -3.91 14.65
CA HIS A 380 9.50 -4.51 15.95
C HIS A 380 8.04 -4.27 16.38
N ASP A 381 7.52 -3.06 16.16
CA ASP A 381 6.15 -2.67 16.52
C ASP A 381 5.15 -2.81 15.36
N PHE A 382 5.47 -3.65 14.36
CA PHE A 382 4.60 -3.84 13.20
C PHE A 382 3.28 -4.53 13.61
N PRO A 383 2.11 -3.98 13.24
CA PRO A 383 0.83 -4.44 13.77
C PRO A 383 0.52 -5.86 13.32
N ARG A 384 0.16 -6.70 14.29
CA ARG A 384 -0.23 -8.09 14.08
C ARG A 384 -1.39 -8.21 13.11
N GLU A 385 -2.34 -7.29 13.21
CA GLU A 385 -3.57 -7.24 12.45
C GLU A 385 -3.29 -7.25 10.95
N ALA A 386 -2.39 -6.38 10.48
CA ALA A 386 -2.01 -6.30 9.06
C ALA A 386 -1.47 -7.63 8.52
N THR A 387 -0.61 -8.32 9.29
CA THR A 387 -0.07 -9.63 8.92
C THR A 387 -1.13 -10.73 8.99
N THR A 388 -2.02 -10.70 9.99
CA THR A 388 -3.17 -11.62 10.11
C THR A 388 -4.07 -11.54 8.88
N GLN A 389 -4.37 -10.33 8.38
CA GLN A 389 -5.18 -10.14 7.16
C GLN A 389 -4.52 -10.69 5.90
N LEU A 390 -3.22 -10.38 5.69
CA LEU A 390 -2.45 -10.91 4.55
C LEU A 390 -2.39 -12.45 4.57
N LEU A 391 -2.21 -13.05 5.75
CA LEU A 391 -2.11 -14.49 5.92
C LEU A 391 -3.49 -15.16 5.70
N ALA A 392 -4.57 -14.59 6.25
CA ALA A 392 -5.93 -15.06 6.02
C ALA A 392 -6.34 -15.01 4.54
N PHE A 393 -6.04 -13.90 3.85
CA PHE A 393 -6.23 -13.78 2.40
C PHE A 393 -5.40 -14.81 1.63
N SER A 394 -4.14 -15.01 2.02
CA SER A 394 -3.26 -16.02 1.41
C SER A 394 -3.84 -17.44 1.49
N VAL A 395 -4.46 -17.83 2.61
CA VAL A 395 -5.16 -19.12 2.74
C VAL A 395 -6.23 -19.28 1.66
N VAL A 396 -7.12 -18.27 1.52
CA VAL A 396 -8.22 -18.33 0.56
C VAL A 396 -7.69 -18.33 -0.87
N LEU A 397 -6.69 -17.51 -1.18
CA LEU A 397 -6.09 -17.44 -2.51
C LEU A 397 -5.46 -18.77 -2.90
N LEU A 398 -4.61 -19.34 -2.05
CA LEU A 398 -3.91 -20.60 -2.33
C LEU A 398 -4.88 -21.79 -2.51
N LEU A 399 -5.99 -21.83 -1.75
CA LEU A 399 -7.05 -22.84 -1.87
C LEU A 399 -7.75 -22.83 -3.25
N ARG A 400 -7.67 -21.74 -4.01
CA ARG A 400 -8.18 -21.67 -5.40
C ARG A 400 -7.28 -22.37 -6.42
N PHE A 401 -6.03 -22.64 -6.06
CA PHE A 401 -5.00 -23.22 -6.92
C PHE A 401 -4.55 -24.62 -6.44
N THR A 402 -5.31 -25.23 -5.53
CA THR A 402 -5.14 -26.60 -5.03
C THR A 402 -6.19 -27.52 -5.67
N ASP A 403 -5.88 -28.81 -5.82
CA ASP A 403 -6.81 -29.82 -6.35
C ASP A 403 -8.19 -29.77 -5.69
N GLU A 404 -9.25 -29.98 -6.49
CA GLU A 404 -10.65 -29.75 -6.08
C GLU A 404 -11.06 -30.59 -4.86
N ASP A 405 -10.67 -31.86 -4.80
CA ASP A 405 -10.92 -32.75 -3.66
C ASP A 405 -10.29 -32.21 -2.37
N VAL A 406 -9.04 -31.74 -2.45
CA VAL A 406 -8.26 -31.21 -1.33
C VAL A 406 -8.81 -29.85 -0.89
N SER A 407 -9.14 -28.98 -1.84
CA SER A 407 -9.77 -27.69 -1.57
C SER A 407 -11.13 -27.87 -0.89
N THR A 408 -11.95 -28.80 -1.37
CA THR A 408 -13.26 -29.14 -0.79
C THR A 408 -13.13 -29.69 0.63
N ALA A 409 -12.17 -30.60 0.87
CA ALA A 409 -11.90 -31.13 2.21
C ALA A 409 -11.52 -30.02 3.22
N PHE A 410 -10.68 -29.06 2.82
CA PHE A 410 -10.34 -27.94 3.70
C PHE A 410 -11.47 -26.92 3.86
N LYS A 411 -12.24 -26.62 2.81
CA LYS A 411 -13.44 -25.76 2.86
C LYS A 411 -14.57 -26.34 3.74
N GLY A 412 -14.54 -27.63 4.05
CA GLY A 412 -15.43 -28.25 5.04
C GLY A 412 -15.19 -27.78 6.49
N LYS A 413 -13.99 -27.27 6.81
CA LYS A 413 -13.65 -26.75 8.16
C LYS A 413 -14.31 -25.41 8.41
N ALA A 414 -14.92 -25.23 9.59
CA ALA A 414 -15.70 -24.04 9.92
C ALA A 414 -14.89 -22.73 9.82
N ALA A 415 -13.65 -22.72 10.32
CA ALA A 415 -12.77 -21.55 10.23
C ALA A 415 -12.47 -21.17 8.77
N ILE A 416 -12.10 -22.15 7.94
CA ILE A 416 -11.78 -21.93 6.51
C ILE A 416 -13.02 -21.50 5.73
N LYS A 417 -14.18 -22.09 5.99
CA LYS A 417 -15.45 -21.69 5.39
C LYS A 417 -15.80 -20.24 5.69
N SER A 418 -15.52 -19.77 6.92
CA SER A 418 -15.70 -18.37 7.31
C SER A 418 -14.74 -17.44 6.55
N LEU A 419 -13.45 -17.81 6.42
CA LEU A 419 -12.48 -17.03 5.65
C LEU A 419 -12.88 -16.91 4.17
N VAL A 420 -13.30 -18.01 3.55
CA VAL A 420 -13.75 -18.03 2.15
C VAL A 420 -14.96 -17.12 1.96
N ALA A 421 -15.98 -17.22 2.82
CA ALA A 421 -17.18 -16.37 2.73
C ALA A 421 -16.86 -14.87 2.90
N LEU A 422 -15.94 -14.51 3.80
CA LEU A 422 -15.49 -13.13 3.99
C LEU A 422 -14.68 -12.60 2.80
N ALA A 423 -13.85 -13.45 2.19
CA ALA A 423 -13.08 -13.09 1.01
C ALA A 423 -13.95 -12.95 -0.24
N GLU A 424 -14.95 -13.81 -0.41
CA GLU A 424 -15.94 -13.73 -1.50
C GLU A 424 -16.90 -12.52 -1.33
N GLY A 425 -17.13 -12.10 -0.08
CA GLY A 425 -17.89 -10.89 0.26
C GLY A 425 -17.04 -9.62 0.45
N TYR A 426 -15.74 -9.65 0.18
CA TYR A 426 -14.86 -8.51 0.43
C TYR A 426 -15.25 -7.31 -0.44
N THR A 427 -15.29 -6.13 0.17
CA THR A 427 -15.45 -4.85 -0.52
C THR A 427 -14.41 -3.87 -0.02
N ALA A 428 -13.89 -3.00 -0.90
CA ALA A 428 -12.90 -2.01 -0.55
C ALA A 428 -13.35 -1.12 0.61
N HIS A 429 -12.47 -0.92 1.59
CA HIS A 429 -12.60 -0.08 2.77
C HIS A 429 -11.90 1.27 2.58
N PHE A 430 -10.74 1.29 1.89
CA PHE A 430 -9.91 2.49 1.75
C PHE A 430 -10.21 3.31 0.50
N HIS A 431 -10.76 2.68 -0.55
CA HIS A 431 -11.20 3.38 -1.76
C HIS A 431 -12.14 4.59 -1.44
N PRO A 432 -12.06 5.74 -2.15
CA PRO A 432 -12.67 6.98 -1.66
C PRO A 432 -14.20 6.95 -1.70
N ILE A 433 -14.79 6.17 -2.62
CA ILE A 433 -16.23 5.89 -2.63
C ILE A 433 -16.66 5.16 -1.35
N SER A 434 -15.84 4.25 -0.83
CA SER A 434 -16.14 3.48 0.38
C SER A 434 -15.96 4.31 1.64
N GLN A 435 -14.91 5.13 1.72
CA GLN A 435 -14.78 6.14 2.77
C GLN A 435 -15.96 7.12 2.77
N LEU A 436 -16.37 7.61 1.60
CA LEU A 436 -17.53 8.52 1.49
C LEU A 436 -18.86 7.81 1.84
N LYS A 437 -19.03 6.52 1.52
CA LYS A 437 -20.18 5.70 2.01
C LYS A 437 -20.18 5.62 3.54
N LYS A 438 -19.05 5.33 4.19
CA LYS A 438 -18.92 5.31 5.67
C LYS A 438 -19.28 6.67 6.27
N GLN A 439 -18.78 7.76 5.70
CA GLN A 439 -19.08 9.13 6.13
C GLN A 439 -20.58 9.47 5.99
N VAL A 440 -21.22 9.12 4.87
CA VAL A 440 -22.67 9.31 4.66
C VAL A 440 -23.48 8.53 5.71
N LEU A 441 -23.13 7.28 6.01
CA LEU A 441 -23.78 6.48 7.05
C LEU A 441 -23.54 7.02 8.47
N SER A 442 -22.37 7.61 8.74
CA SER A 442 -22.07 8.26 10.01
C SER A 442 -22.89 9.55 10.19
N CYS A 443 -23.01 10.36 9.13
CA CYS A 443 -23.86 11.55 9.11
C CYS A 443 -25.35 11.19 9.28
N GLU A 444 -25.82 10.12 8.64
CA GLU A 444 -27.20 9.63 8.77
C GLU A 444 -27.52 9.31 10.24
N LYS A 445 -26.68 8.49 10.90
CA LYS A 445 -26.80 8.15 12.32
C LYS A 445 -26.78 9.41 13.21
N SER A 446 -25.94 10.37 12.88
CA SER A 446 -25.78 11.63 13.63
C SER A 446 -27.01 12.54 13.52
N ILE A 447 -27.65 12.62 12.34
CA ILE A 447 -28.87 13.43 12.15
C ILE A 447 -30.10 12.70 12.74
N ARG A 448 -30.11 11.35 12.76
CA ARG A 448 -31.22 10.55 13.30
C ARG A 448 -31.57 10.87 14.75
N VAL A 449 -30.59 11.29 15.55
CA VAL A 449 -30.78 11.66 16.95
C VAL A 449 -31.18 13.13 17.16
N TRP A 450 -31.13 13.98 16.13
CA TRP A 450 -31.48 15.41 16.25
C TRP A 450 -32.93 15.67 16.69
N PRO A 451 -33.96 14.93 16.21
CA PRO A 451 -35.33 15.06 16.70
C PRO A 451 -35.53 14.65 18.17
N LEU A 452 -34.53 14.02 18.79
CA LEU A 452 -34.55 13.53 20.17
C LEU A 452 -33.70 14.40 21.12
N LEU A 453 -33.10 15.49 20.63
CA LEU A 453 -32.31 16.39 21.47
C LEU A 453 -33.22 17.10 22.49
N PRO A 454 -32.83 17.14 23.79
CA PRO A 454 -33.64 17.77 24.81
C PRO A 454 -33.75 19.27 24.55
N LEU A 455 -34.99 19.77 24.58
CA LEU A 455 -35.29 21.18 24.46
C LEU A 455 -35.10 21.87 25.81
N PRO A 456 -34.71 23.16 25.84
CA PRO A 456 -34.81 23.98 27.05
C PRO A 456 -36.26 23.94 27.56
N GLN A 457 -36.47 23.84 28.88
CA GLN A 457 -37.82 23.70 29.48
C GLN A 457 -38.79 24.82 29.06
N GLU A 458 -38.27 26.02 28.80
CA GLU A 458 -39.01 27.19 28.30
C GLU A 458 -39.69 26.95 26.94
N ALA A 459 -39.20 25.98 26.14
CA ALA A 459 -39.76 25.61 24.83
C ALA A 459 -40.77 24.45 24.89
N GLU A 460 -40.92 23.74 26.01
CA GLU A 460 -41.93 22.67 26.17
C GLU A 460 -43.33 23.23 26.43
N GLU A 461 -43.45 24.37 27.13
CA GLU A 461 -44.75 24.99 27.41
C GLU A 461 -45.36 25.67 26.19
N ALA A 462 -44.52 26.24 25.32
CA ALA A 462 -44.93 26.88 24.07
C ALA A 462 -45.49 25.88 23.03
N ALA A 463 -45.06 24.61 23.07
CA ALA A 463 -45.41 23.57 22.09
C ALA A 463 -46.89 23.12 22.08
N ARG A 464 -47.79 23.79 22.82
CA ARG A 464 -49.20 23.41 22.97
C ARG A 464 -50.20 24.17 22.06
N LEU A 465 -49.79 25.20 21.32
CA LEU A 465 -50.68 26.10 20.53
C LEU A 465 -50.11 26.45 19.11
N GLU A 466 -50.93 27.02 18.21
CA GLU A 466 -50.70 27.20 16.74
C GLU A 466 -50.36 28.65 16.27
N GLY A 467 -49.85 28.93 15.05
CA GLY A 467 -49.56 28.07 13.86
C GLY A 467 -49.46 28.83 12.51
N THR A 468 -48.25 29.16 12.01
CA THR A 468 -48.07 30.16 10.91
C THR A 468 -48.06 29.62 9.46
N SER A 469 -48.35 30.49 8.47
CA SER A 469 -48.64 30.07 7.07
C SER A 469 -47.40 29.79 6.20
N GLU A 470 -46.24 30.39 6.48
CA GLU A 470 -45.00 30.08 5.74
C GLU A 470 -44.43 28.72 6.12
N ALA A 471 -44.50 28.36 7.41
CA ALA A 471 -44.17 27.02 7.89
C ALA A 471 -45.03 25.97 7.17
N ARG A 472 -46.31 26.26 6.92
CA ARG A 472 -47.23 25.40 6.14
C ARG A 472 -46.79 25.20 4.69
N ALA A 473 -46.23 26.22 4.03
CA ALA A 473 -45.71 26.10 2.66
C ALA A 473 -44.41 25.29 2.58
N CYS A 474 -43.45 25.55 3.47
CA CYS A 474 -42.23 24.74 3.58
C CYS A 474 -42.54 23.29 3.95
N LYS A 475 -43.50 23.07 4.86
CA LYS A 475 -43.93 21.73 5.27
C LYS A 475 -44.68 21.02 4.14
N SER A 476 -45.49 21.73 3.34
CA SER A 476 -46.09 21.18 2.12
C SER A 476 -45.04 20.73 1.11
N LEU A 477 -44.01 21.56 0.85
CA LEU A 477 -42.93 21.20 -0.09
C LEU A 477 -42.09 20.02 0.41
N ILE A 478 -41.79 19.97 1.71
CA ILE A 478 -41.12 18.83 2.35
C ILE A 478 -42.00 17.58 2.27
N THR A 479 -43.31 17.69 2.54
CA THR A 479 -44.27 16.60 2.39
C THR A 479 -44.41 16.15 0.94
N GLU A 480 -44.31 17.03 -0.05
CA GLU A 480 -44.44 16.68 -1.47
C GLU A 480 -43.17 16.02 -2.01
N ILE A 481 -41.98 16.52 -1.65
CA ILE A 481 -40.69 15.84 -1.89
C ILE A 481 -40.66 14.47 -1.18
N LEU A 482 -41.13 14.38 0.07
CA LEU A 482 -41.24 13.12 0.79
C LEU A 482 -42.28 12.19 0.16
N ARG A 483 -43.43 12.68 -0.30
CA ARG A 483 -44.49 11.85 -0.90
C ARG A 483 -44.02 11.18 -2.19
N GLU A 484 -43.24 11.89 -3.00
CA GLU A 484 -42.64 11.36 -4.22
C GLU A 484 -41.51 10.34 -3.92
N LEU A 485 -40.94 10.37 -2.72
CA LEU A 485 -39.98 9.37 -2.21
C LEU A 485 -40.67 8.20 -1.45
N TYR A 486 -41.83 8.43 -0.83
CA TYR A 486 -42.60 7.45 -0.05
C TYR A 486 -43.35 6.42 -0.92
N HIS A 487 -43.36 6.56 -2.25
CA HIS A 487 -43.86 5.51 -3.15
C HIS A 487 -43.08 4.17 -3.09
N HIS A 488 -42.07 4.05 -2.20
CA HIS A 488 -41.28 2.84 -2.02
C HIS A 488 -41.17 2.27 -0.58
N LEU A 489 -41.81 2.83 0.46
CA LEU A 489 -41.89 2.20 1.81
C LEU A 489 -43.10 2.74 2.63
N PRO A 490 -43.64 2.02 3.65
CA PRO A 490 -44.95 2.31 4.23
C PRO A 490 -44.98 3.43 5.29
N GLU A 491 -46.20 3.90 5.55
CA GLU A 491 -46.55 5.17 6.21
C GLU A 491 -46.55 5.16 7.75
N SER A 492 -46.42 6.35 8.36
CA SER A 492 -47.13 6.71 9.60
C SER A 492 -47.42 8.21 9.66
N HIS A 493 -48.54 8.60 10.29
CA HIS A 493 -49.10 9.97 10.25
C HIS A 493 -48.73 10.83 11.48
N GLY A 494 -48.75 12.17 11.33
CA GLY A 494 -48.75 13.13 12.46
C GLY A 494 -48.75 14.61 12.01
N ALA A 495 -49.63 15.45 12.59
CA ALA A 495 -49.91 16.82 12.14
C ALA A 495 -49.07 17.94 12.82
N VAL A 496 -49.53 19.20 12.82
CA VAL A 496 -48.71 20.43 12.90
C VAL A 496 -49.22 21.46 13.93
N GLY A 497 -48.31 22.21 14.57
CA GLY A 497 -48.58 23.45 15.32
C GLY A 497 -47.29 24.27 15.59
N ASP A 498 -47.37 25.60 15.40
CA ASP A 498 -46.33 26.68 15.42
C ASP A 498 -46.23 27.57 16.67
N GLY A 499 -45.05 27.93 17.23
CA GLY A 499 -44.98 29.07 18.16
C GLY A 499 -43.81 29.17 19.14
N ASP A 500 -42.72 29.80 18.71
CA ASP A 500 -41.66 30.44 19.53
C ASP A 500 -40.80 29.54 20.44
N GLY A 501 -40.15 28.58 19.79
CA GLY A 501 -38.93 27.94 20.28
C GLY A 501 -37.87 27.94 19.20
N LEU A 502 -37.16 29.06 19.00
CA LEU A 502 -36.22 29.26 17.87
C LEU A 502 -35.24 28.08 17.64
N PRO A 503 -34.63 27.44 18.67
CA PRO A 503 -33.79 26.26 18.45
C PRO A 503 -34.58 25.04 17.96
N ALA A 504 -35.81 24.84 18.45
CA ALA A 504 -36.66 23.69 18.17
C ALA A 504 -37.13 23.67 16.70
N GLU A 505 -37.63 24.80 16.22
CA GLU A 505 -38.12 24.97 14.84
C GLU A 505 -36.98 24.86 13.84
N ILE A 506 -35.79 25.39 14.17
CA ILE A 506 -34.62 25.29 13.30
C ILE A 506 -34.08 23.86 13.25
N ILE A 507 -34.04 23.11 14.36
CA ILE A 507 -33.68 21.68 14.32
C ILE A 507 -34.69 20.89 13.47
N LYS A 508 -35.99 21.17 13.61
CA LYS A 508 -37.07 20.58 12.80
C LYS A 508 -36.99 20.94 11.30
N LEU A 509 -36.42 22.10 10.95
CA LEU A 509 -36.16 22.51 9.56
C LEU A 509 -34.86 21.91 9.02
N LEU A 510 -33.76 21.99 9.77
CA LEU A 510 -32.42 21.58 9.32
C LEU A 510 -32.32 20.07 9.14
N SER A 511 -32.88 19.27 10.05
CA SER A 511 -32.77 17.80 9.97
C SER A 511 -33.29 17.23 8.63
N PRO A 512 -34.52 17.56 8.16
CA PRO A 512 -34.98 17.17 6.82
C PRO A 512 -34.11 17.67 5.66
N VAL A 513 -33.57 18.88 5.72
CA VAL A 513 -32.71 19.40 4.63
C VAL A 513 -31.35 18.69 4.60
N LEU A 514 -30.78 18.38 5.76
CA LEU A 514 -29.54 17.59 5.86
C LEU A 514 -29.78 16.15 5.36
N TYR A 515 -30.92 15.54 5.68
CA TYR A 515 -31.33 14.26 5.10
C TYR A 515 -31.47 14.31 3.57
N LEU A 516 -32.09 15.37 3.03
CA LEU A 516 -32.19 15.57 1.57
C LEU A 516 -30.80 15.73 0.92
N ILE A 517 -29.87 16.43 1.57
CA ILE A 517 -28.48 16.56 1.10
C ILE A 517 -27.75 15.21 1.15
N LEU A 518 -27.91 14.42 2.22
CA LEU A 518 -27.36 13.06 2.27
C LEU A 518 -27.93 12.15 1.18
N LEU A 519 -29.23 12.23 0.91
CA LEU A 519 -29.88 11.48 -0.16
C LEU A 519 -29.33 11.88 -1.55
N LEU A 520 -29.09 13.18 -1.78
CA LEU A 520 -28.44 13.67 -3.00
C LEU A 520 -27.01 13.14 -3.12
N ILE A 521 -26.22 13.15 -2.04
CA ILE A 521 -24.85 12.60 -2.03
C ILE A 521 -24.89 11.10 -2.33
N ALA A 522 -25.78 10.34 -1.69
CA ALA A 522 -25.96 8.91 -1.94
C ALA A 522 -26.39 8.61 -3.40
N LEU A 523 -27.29 9.42 -3.96
CA LEU A 523 -27.75 9.29 -5.35
C LEU A 523 -26.61 9.58 -6.34
N GLU A 524 -25.83 10.64 -6.12
CA GLU A 524 -24.72 10.99 -7.00
C GLU A 524 -23.52 10.04 -6.83
N LEU A 525 -23.31 9.44 -5.65
CA LEU A 525 -22.38 8.32 -5.43
C LEU A 525 -22.75 7.10 -6.28
N VAL A 526 -24.01 6.65 -6.24
CA VAL A 526 -24.50 5.51 -7.03
C VAL A 526 -24.39 5.79 -8.54
N ASN A 527 -24.55 7.05 -8.94
CA ASN A 527 -24.51 7.47 -10.34
C ASN A 527 -23.15 8.07 -10.76
N ILE A 528 -22.07 7.88 -10.00
CA ILE A 528 -20.79 8.56 -10.24
C ILE A 528 -20.21 8.25 -11.62
N HIS A 529 -20.41 7.02 -12.13
CA HIS A 529 -19.99 6.62 -13.48
C HIS A 529 -20.71 7.40 -14.59
N ALA A 530 -21.95 7.87 -14.36
CA ALA A 530 -22.68 8.70 -15.30
C ALA A 530 -22.10 10.13 -15.42
N VAL A 531 -21.22 10.56 -14.51
CA VAL A 531 -20.50 11.84 -14.62
C VAL A 531 -19.55 11.82 -15.83
N CYS A 532 -18.92 10.68 -16.13
CA CYS A 532 -18.03 10.53 -17.28
C CYS A 532 -18.74 10.64 -18.64
N GLY A 533 -20.07 10.46 -18.67
CA GLY A 533 -20.90 10.62 -19.88
C GLY A 533 -21.43 12.04 -20.11
N LYS A 534 -21.19 12.99 -19.20
CA LYS A 534 -21.69 14.37 -19.31
C LYS A 534 -20.87 15.17 -20.32
N ASN A 535 -21.54 15.98 -21.15
CA ASN A 535 -20.81 16.94 -21.97
C ASN A 535 -20.24 18.10 -21.13
N THR A 536 -19.34 18.90 -21.70
CA THR A 536 -18.63 19.97 -20.98
C THR A 536 -19.58 20.99 -20.31
N SER A 537 -20.73 21.30 -20.93
CA SER A 537 -21.72 22.22 -20.37
C SER A 537 -22.45 21.61 -19.17
N GLU A 538 -22.92 20.37 -19.31
CA GLU A 538 -23.56 19.61 -18.22
C GLU A 538 -22.62 19.41 -17.04
N TYR A 539 -21.35 19.08 -17.31
CA TYR A 539 -20.33 18.91 -16.28
C TYR A 539 -20.06 20.21 -15.52
N GLN A 540 -19.97 21.35 -16.22
CA GLN A 540 -19.83 22.67 -15.58
C GLN A 540 -21.07 23.06 -14.77
N GLN A 541 -22.28 22.80 -15.26
CA GLN A 541 -23.52 23.07 -14.51
C GLN A 541 -23.62 22.19 -13.26
N TYR A 542 -23.23 20.92 -13.38
CA TYR A 542 -23.16 19.96 -12.27
C TYR A 542 -22.15 20.39 -11.20
N LEU A 543 -20.92 20.77 -11.59
CA LEU A 543 -19.92 21.31 -10.67
C LEU A 543 -20.40 22.59 -9.98
N LYS A 544 -21.07 23.51 -10.70
CA LYS A 544 -21.66 24.72 -10.10
C LYS A 544 -22.72 24.39 -9.05
N PHE A 545 -23.56 23.39 -9.30
CA PHE A 545 -24.53 22.90 -8.33
C PHE A 545 -23.83 22.34 -7.07
N LEU A 546 -22.91 21.39 -7.22
CA LEU A 546 -22.17 20.80 -6.10
C LEU A 546 -21.43 21.84 -5.26
N LYS A 547 -20.72 22.78 -5.91
CA LYS A 547 -20.06 23.91 -5.22
C LYS A 547 -21.06 24.78 -4.45
N SER A 548 -22.29 24.95 -4.95
CA SER A 548 -23.31 25.73 -4.25
C SER A 548 -23.88 25.01 -3.01
N ILE A 549 -23.89 23.68 -2.99
CA ILE A 549 -24.26 22.87 -1.82
C ILE A 549 -23.12 22.85 -0.80
N LEU A 550 -21.87 22.70 -1.24
CA LEU A 550 -20.69 22.82 -0.37
C LEU A 550 -20.66 24.19 0.32
N GLN A 551 -20.83 25.27 -0.45
CA GLN A 551 -20.86 26.63 0.10
C GLN A 551 -22.02 26.84 1.09
N TYR A 552 -23.16 26.17 0.90
CA TYR A 552 -24.25 26.17 1.87
C TYR A 552 -23.84 25.50 3.18
N MET A 553 -23.19 24.33 3.12
CA MET A 553 -22.73 23.60 4.31
C MET A 553 -21.66 24.37 5.09
N GLU A 554 -20.70 24.99 4.42
CA GLU A 554 -19.70 25.87 5.04
C GLU A 554 -20.33 27.05 5.77
N ASN A 555 -21.29 27.72 5.13
CA ASN A 555 -22.01 28.84 5.73
C ASN A 555 -22.89 28.40 6.90
N LEU A 556 -23.52 27.21 6.82
CA LEU A 556 -24.29 26.62 7.91
C LEU A 556 -23.41 26.42 9.14
N VAL A 557 -22.27 25.73 9.00
CA VAL A 557 -21.29 25.52 10.10
C VAL A 557 -20.82 26.85 10.69
N ALA A 558 -20.53 27.83 9.84
CA ALA A 558 -20.09 29.15 10.31
C ALA A 558 -21.19 29.87 11.10
N TYR A 559 -22.45 29.82 10.64
CA TYR A 559 -23.57 30.57 11.23
C TYR A 559 -24.08 29.93 12.52
N THR A 560 -24.10 28.60 12.62
CA THR A 560 -24.50 27.86 13.84
C THR A 560 -23.37 27.74 14.87
N SER A 561 -22.17 28.25 14.58
CA SER A 561 -21.09 28.32 15.56
C SER A 561 -21.46 29.22 16.77
N GLN A 562 -21.00 28.84 17.97
CA GLN A 562 -21.24 29.60 19.21
C GLN A 562 -20.81 31.07 19.12
N GLN A 563 -19.77 31.36 18.32
CA GLN A 563 -19.25 32.72 18.13
C GLN A 563 -20.15 33.61 17.26
N LYS A 564 -20.86 33.05 16.27
CA LYS A 564 -21.74 33.82 15.38
C LYS A 564 -23.20 33.77 15.80
N ASN A 565 -23.69 32.61 16.23
CA ASN A 565 -25.06 32.39 16.73
C ASN A 565 -26.17 32.91 15.79
N LYS A 566 -25.95 32.83 14.46
CA LYS A 566 -26.78 33.41 13.38
C LYS A 566 -27.91 32.46 12.95
N TRP A 567 -28.75 32.10 13.91
CA TRP A 567 -29.83 31.14 13.72
C TRP A 567 -30.93 31.63 12.78
N SER A 568 -31.31 32.92 12.85
CA SER A 568 -32.31 33.50 11.96
C SER A 568 -31.84 33.57 10.50
N GLU A 569 -30.59 33.98 10.25
CA GLU A 569 -30.02 33.98 8.90
C GLU A 569 -29.81 32.56 8.35
N THR A 570 -29.63 31.58 9.23
CA THR A 570 -29.57 30.15 8.86
C THR A 570 -30.88 29.70 8.20
N ILE A 571 -32.06 30.13 8.69
CA ILE A 571 -33.36 29.79 8.06
C ILE A 571 -33.41 30.29 6.61
N ALA A 572 -33.02 31.54 6.37
CA ALA A 572 -33.04 32.14 5.02
C ALA A 572 -32.03 31.46 4.08
N LEU A 573 -30.85 31.11 4.60
CA LEU A 573 -29.81 30.34 3.91
C LEU A 573 -30.32 28.94 3.51
N THR A 574 -31.00 28.24 4.43
CA THR A 574 -31.60 26.90 4.20
C THR A 574 -32.74 26.94 3.20
N ARG A 575 -33.66 27.92 3.28
CA ARG A 575 -34.71 28.14 2.26
C ARG A 575 -34.10 28.36 0.87
N THR A 576 -33.00 29.12 0.78
CA THR A 576 -32.27 29.36 -0.48
C THR A 576 -31.62 28.09 -1.05
N ALA A 577 -31.07 27.22 -0.19
CA ALA A 577 -30.50 25.94 -0.61
C ALA A 577 -31.57 24.97 -1.14
N LEU A 578 -32.73 24.88 -0.46
CA LEU A 578 -33.86 24.09 -0.93
C LEU A 578 -34.33 24.48 -2.33
N LEU A 579 -34.47 25.78 -2.62
CA LEU A 579 -34.81 26.28 -3.96
C LEU A 579 -33.79 25.86 -5.02
N LYS A 580 -32.49 25.87 -4.70
CA LYS A 580 -31.43 25.41 -5.61
C LYS A 580 -31.50 23.90 -5.87
N ILE A 581 -31.75 23.11 -4.84
CA ILE A 581 -31.97 21.65 -4.94
C ILE A 581 -33.17 21.36 -5.84
N TRP A 582 -34.31 22.00 -5.58
CA TRP A 582 -35.53 21.86 -6.38
C TRP A 582 -35.29 22.17 -7.86
N THR A 583 -34.72 23.36 -8.15
CA THR A 583 -34.43 23.81 -9.52
C THR A 583 -33.48 22.87 -10.26
N PHE A 584 -32.54 22.23 -9.56
CA PHE A 584 -31.63 21.24 -10.16
C PHE A 584 -32.36 19.91 -10.45
N SER A 585 -33.17 19.43 -9.52
CA SER A 585 -33.98 18.20 -9.67
C SER A 585 -35.00 18.30 -10.80
N GLU A 586 -35.75 19.42 -10.90
CA GLU A 586 -36.69 19.65 -12.00
C GLU A 586 -35.99 19.65 -13.37
N LYS A 587 -34.83 20.30 -13.49
CA LYS A 587 -34.03 20.27 -14.73
C LYS A 587 -33.60 18.85 -15.09
N LYS A 588 -33.18 18.05 -14.10
CA LYS A 588 -32.80 16.64 -14.29
C LYS A 588 -34.01 15.81 -14.76
N GLN A 589 -35.19 16.00 -14.15
CA GLN A 589 -36.43 15.34 -14.57
C GLN A 589 -36.91 15.78 -15.96
N MET A 590 -36.89 17.08 -16.28
CA MET A 590 -37.24 17.61 -17.62
C MET A 590 -36.34 17.03 -18.72
N LEU A 591 -35.03 16.92 -18.48
CA LEU A 591 -34.08 16.34 -19.43
C LEU A 591 -34.35 14.84 -19.65
N VAL A 592 -34.64 14.08 -18.59
CA VAL A 592 -35.06 12.67 -18.70
C VAL A 592 -36.40 12.54 -19.44
N HIS A 593 -37.34 13.46 -19.22
CA HIS A 593 -38.64 13.44 -19.89
C HIS A 593 -38.53 13.79 -21.38
N LEU A 594 -37.65 14.74 -21.74
CA LEU A 594 -37.31 15.09 -23.13
C LEU A 594 -36.63 13.91 -23.84
N ALA A 595 -35.65 13.26 -23.20
CA ALA A 595 -34.96 12.09 -23.75
C ALA A 595 -35.91 10.89 -24.01
N LYS A 596 -36.88 10.66 -23.13
CA LYS A 596 -37.96 9.66 -23.35
C LYS A 596 -38.93 10.07 -24.46
N LYS A 597 -39.14 11.38 -24.70
CA LYS A 597 -40.04 11.88 -25.76
C LYS A 597 -39.38 11.86 -27.15
N SER A 598 -38.05 11.82 -27.24
CA SER A 598 -37.32 11.60 -28.49
C SER A 598 -37.34 10.13 -28.94
N THR A 599 -37.24 9.17 -28.02
CA THR A 599 -37.32 7.74 -28.38
C THR A 599 -38.73 7.30 -28.77
N SER A 600 -39.78 7.90 -28.21
CA SER A 600 -41.18 7.64 -28.60
C SER A 600 -41.62 8.29 -29.93
N LYS A 601 -40.70 8.95 -30.66
CA LYS A 601 -40.96 9.55 -31.98
C LYS A 601 -40.23 8.85 -33.14
N GLY A 602 -39.55 7.73 -32.87
CA GLY A 602 -38.81 6.94 -33.86
C GLY A 602 -39.50 5.66 -34.32
N VAL A 603 -40.72 5.38 -33.88
CA VAL A 603 -41.50 4.19 -34.30
C VAL A 603 -42.95 4.60 -34.61
N LEU A 604 -43.17 4.99 -35.86
CA LEU A 604 -44.43 4.91 -36.60
C LEU A 604 -44.12 4.97 -38.10
#